data_AF-A0A7X8WQZ3-F1
#
_entry.id   AF-A0A7X8WQZ3-F1
#
_cell.length_a   1.000
_cell.length_b   1.000
_cell.length_c   1.000
_cell.angle_alpha   90.00
_cell.angle_beta   90.00
_cell.angle_gamma   90.00
#
_symmetry.space_group_name_H-M   'P 1'
#
loop_
_entity.id
_entity.type
_entity.pdbx_description
1 polymer ?
#
loop_
_entity_poly.entity_id
_entity_poly.type
_entity_poly.pdbx_seq_one_letter_code
_entity_poly.pdbx_strand_id
1 'polypeptide(L)'
;MSKRVKVGVVGYGVIGQRLADGVALQGDMELVGVADVGPTLSIRALRERGMPFDFYLANPANRGALEELGVPVSGSLEDLVQKCDIILDATSAGVGLKNKELYEKHKKKAVFQGGEKNAIADVFFHGYANYERGVGQSYLKLTSCNTTGLIRAVDCFD
;
A
#
# COMPACT_ATOMS: atom_id res chain seq x y z
N MET A 1 8.61 19.54 15.78
CA MET A 1 8.83 18.42 14.83
C MET A 1 7.72 18.48 13.80
N SER A 2 8.06 18.43 12.50
CA SER A 2 7.05 18.31 11.43
C SER A 2 6.18 17.07 11.68
N LYS A 3 4.87 17.18 11.46
CA LYS A 3 3.95 16.03 11.58
C LYS A 3 4.25 15.07 10.42
N ARG A 4 4.79 13.88 10.74
CA ARG A 4 5.03 12.82 9.74
C ARG A 4 3.71 12.28 9.21
N VAL A 5 3.66 11.97 7.92
CA VAL A 5 2.50 11.33 7.29
C VAL A 5 2.46 9.87 7.69
N LYS A 6 1.34 9.42 8.25
CA LYS A 6 1.14 8.02 8.63
C LYS A 6 0.71 7.18 7.43
N VAL A 7 1.52 6.19 7.08
CA VAL A 7 1.34 5.39 5.87
C VAL A 7 1.08 3.93 6.25
N GLY A 8 0.05 3.34 5.65
CA GLY A 8 -0.19 1.89 5.70
C GLY A 8 0.08 1.27 4.33
N VAL A 9 0.64 0.06 4.30
CA VAL A 9 0.82 -0.69 3.05
C VAL A 9 -0.08 -1.91 3.06
N VAL A 10 -0.94 -2.04 2.05
CA VAL A 10 -1.91 -3.15 1.96
C VAL A 10 -1.54 -4.04 0.78
N GLY A 11 -1.38 -5.34 1.05
CA GLY A 11 -0.83 -6.30 0.11
C GLY A 11 0.69 -6.38 0.23
N TYR A 12 1.19 -7.07 1.27
CA TYR A 12 2.63 -7.24 1.53
C TYR A 12 3.31 -8.27 0.60
N GLY A 13 3.01 -8.22 -0.69
CA GLY A 13 3.64 -9.04 -1.73
C GLY A 13 4.93 -8.41 -2.29
N VAL A 14 5.23 -8.72 -3.55
CA VAL A 14 6.45 -8.25 -4.25
C VAL A 14 6.59 -6.72 -4.24
N ILE A 15 5.52 -5.99 -4.53
CA ILE A 15 5.53 -4.52 -4.52
C ILE A 15 5.40 -3.98 -3.09
N GLY A 16 4.47 -4.54 -2.30
CA GLY A 16 4.21 -4.08 -0.94
C GLY A 16 5.43 -4.10 -0.02
N GLN A 17 6.27 -5.15 -0.07
CA GLN A 17 7.49 -5.20 0.74
C GLN A 17 8.43 -4.02 0.44
N ARG A 18 8.58 -3.66 -0.84
CA ARG A 18 9.46 -2.57 -1.30
C ARG A 18 8.89 -1.22 -0.92
N LEU A 19 7.56 -1.06 -0.99
CA LEU A 19 6.89 0.15 -0.52
C LEU A 19 7.06 0.34 0.99
N ALA A 20 6.89 -0.73 1.79
CA ALA A 20 7.04 -0.65 3.23
C ALA A 20 8.47 -0.24 3.62
N ASP A 21 9.49 -0.89 3.04
CA ASP A 21 10.89 -0.52 3.25
C ASP A 21 11.15 0.94 2.79
N GLY A 22 10.60 1.34 1.64
CA GLY A 22 10.73 2.70 1.11
C GLY A 22 10.15 3.77 2.04
N VAL A 23 8.95 3.53 2.58
CA VAL A 23 8.29 4.41 3.55
C VAL A 23 9.11 4.50 4.84
N ALA A 24 9.59 3.37 5.36
CA ALA A 24 10.38 3.33 6.59
C ALA A 24 11.70 4.12 6.49
N LEU A 25 12.22 4.33 5.28
CA LEU A 25 13.43 5.10 5.01
C LEU A 25 13.17 6.61 4.81
N GLN A 26 11.92 7.05 4.66
CA GLN A 26 11.62 8.48 4.46
C GLN A 26 11.60 9.23 5.81
N GLY A 27 12.25 10.40 5.86
CA GLY A 27 12.31 11.22 7.08
C GLY A 27 11.00 11.92 7.45
N ASP A 28 10.08 12.05 6.49
CA ASP A 28 8.79 12.74 6.60
C ASP A 28 7.57 11.80 6.63
N MET A 29 7.80 10.49 6.59
CA MET A 29 6.76 9.46 6.68
C MET A 29 6.96 8.54 7.89
N GLU A 30 5.87 7.91 8.31
CA GLU A 30 5.84 6.90 9.36
C GLU A 30 5.08 5.69 8.84
N LEU A 31 5.74 4.54 8.72
CA LEU A 31 5.06 3.28 8.42
C LEU A 31 4.30 2.81 9.67
N VAL A 32 2.98 2.86 9.62
CA VAL A 32 2.11 2.36 10.70
C VAL A 32 2.08 0.84 10.73
N GLY A 33 2.17 0.21 9.56
CA GLY A 33 2.17 -1.24 9.44
C GLY A 33 1.83 -1.72 8.03
N VAL A 34 1.85 -3.03 7.90
CA VAL A 34 1.59 -3.74 6.65
C VAL A 34 0.40 -4.69 6.83
N ALA A 35 -0.40 -4.86 5.78
CA ALA A 35 -1.53 -5.78 5.79
C ALA A 35 -1.45 -6.82 4.68
N ASP A 36 -1.94 -8.02 4.96
CA ASP A 36 -2.11 -9.09 3.99
C ASP A 36 -3.26 -10.02 4.42
N VAL A 37 -3.63 -10.95 3.55
CA VAL A 37 -4.76 -11.85 3.76
C VAL A 37 -4.44 -13.02 4.69
N GLY A 38 -3.18 -13.36 4.94
CA GLY A 38 -2.82 -14.55 5.72
C GLY A 38 -1.33 -14.89 5.70
N PRO A 39 -0.96 -16.17 5.92
CA PRO A 39 0.44 -16.59 6.05
C PRO A 39 1.14 -16.79 4.68
N THR A 40 1.12 -15.75 3.85
CA THR A 40 1.82 -15.73 2.55
C THR A 40 3.33 -15.86 2.75
N LEU A 41 4.08 -16.20 1.69
CA LEU A 41 5.54 -16.31 1.77
C LEU A 41 6.19 -15.03 2.32
N SER A 42 5.71 -13.86 1.91
CA SER A 42 6.21 -12.59 2.40
C SER A 42 5.93 -12.35 3.88
N ILE A 43 4.77 -12.80 4.39
CA ILE A 43 4.46 -12.70 5.83
C ILE A 43 5.32 -13.66 6.65
N ARG A 44 5.61 -14.86 6.13
CA ARG A 44 6.58 -15.78 6.75
C ARG A 44 7.98 -15.17 6.79
N ALA A 45 8.43 -14.56 5.70
CA ALA A 45 9.69 -13.84 5.65
C ALA A 45 9.72 -12.62 6.60
N LEU A 46 8.61 -11.88 6.73
CA LEU A 46 8.46 -10.79 7.71
C LEU A 46 8.66 -11.33 9.14
N ARG A 47 8.09 -12.50 9.42
CA ARG A 47 8.24 -13.17 10.72
C ARG A 47 9.67 -13.64 10.98
N GLU A 48 10.31 -14.27 10.01
CA GLU A 48 11.71 -14.72 10.10
C GLU A 48 12.69 -13.55 10.33
N ARG A 49 12.37 -12.36 9.80
CA ARG A 49 13.11 -11.11 10.07
C ARG A 49 12.87 -10.51 11.45
N GLY A 50 12.05 -11.16 12.29
CA GLY A 50 11.76 -10.67 13.64
C GLY A 50 10.60 -9.67 13.72
N MET A 51 9.71 -9.63 12.72
CA MET A 51 8.57 -8.70 12.67
C MET A 51 8.98 -7.21 12.77
N PRO A 52 9.82 -6.70 11.86
CA PRO A 52 10.22 -5.29 11.88
C PRO A 52 9.05 -4.31 11.67
N PHE A 53 7.90 -4.79 11.18
CA PHE A 53 6.70 -4.00 10.95
C PHE A 53 5.49 -4.66 11.61
N ASP A 54 4.57 -3.84 12.13
CA ASP A 54 3.27 -4.31 12.61
C ASP A 54 2.48 -4.94 11.46
N PHE A 55 1.91 -6.12 11.72
CA PHE A 55 1.14 -6.87 10.74
C PHE A 55 -0.36 -6.85 11.06
N TYR A 56 -1.15 -6.46 10.07
CA TYR A 56 -2.61 -6.38 10.17
C TYR A 56 -3.27 -7.40 9.24
N LEU A 57 -4.28 -8.10 9.75
CA LEU A 57 -4.93 -9.18 9.02
C LEU A 57 -6.17 -8.69 8.28
N ALA A 58 -6.18 -8.84 6.96
CA ALA A 58 -7.33 -8.48 6.13
C ALA A 58 -8.44 -9.53 6.13
N ASN A 59 -8.09 -10.82 6.28
CA ASN A 59 -9.05 -11.93 6.31
C ASN A 59 -9.01 -12.65 7.67
N PRO A 60 -9.98 -12.41 8.58
CA PRO A 60 -10.02 -13.02 9.90
C PRO A 60 -10.00 -14.55 9.90
N ALA A 61 -10.48 -15.19 8.83
CA ALA A 61 -10.50 -16.65 8.70
C ALA A 61 -9.10 -17.27 8.76
N ASN A 62 -8.05 -16.51 8.42
CA ASN A 62 -6.67 -16.99 8.40
C ASN A 62 -5.92 -16.78 9.74
N ARG A 63 -6.60 -16.29 10.78
CA ARG A 63 -5.98 -16.01 12.09
C ARG A 63 -5.34 -17.25 12.71
N GLY A 64 -6.03 -18.39 12.73
CA GLY A 64 -5.49 -19.63 13.32
C GLY A 64 -4.19 -20.09 12.64
N ALA A 65 -4.14 -20.05 11.31
CA ALA A 65 -2.94 -20.42 10.55
C ALA A 65 -1.75 -19.46 10.79
N LEU A 66 -2.00 -18.20 11.15
CA LEU A 66 -0.94 -17.25 11.53
C LEU A 66 -0.44 -17.51 12.95
N GLU A 67 -1.33 -17.85 13.88
CA GLU A 67 -1.00 -18.20 15.26
C GLU A 67 -0.14 -19.47 15.34
N GLU A 68 -0.45 -20.50 14.55
CA GLU A 68 0.36 -21.72 14.41
C GLU A 68 1.79 -21.44 13.93
N LEU A 69 1.96 -20.41 13.09
CA LEU A 69 3.26 -19.96 12.59
C LEU A 69 3.92 -18.91 13.50
N GLY A 70 3.30 -18.61 14.64
CA GLY A 70 3.78 -17.63 15.61
C GLY A 70 3.87 -16.21 15.05
N VAL A 71 3.05 -15.85 14.06
CA VAL A 71 2.99 -14.51 13.48
C VAL A 71 2.09 -13.62 14.34
N PRO A 72 2.61 -12.59 15.01
CA PRO A 72 1.78 -11.68 15.80
C PRO A 72 0.90 -10.82 14.87
N VAL A 73 -0.38 -10.69 15.22
CA VAL A 73 -1.35 -9.86 14.48
C VAL A 73 -1.70 -8.63 15.33
N SER A 74 -1.33 -7.45 14.86
CA SER A 74 -1.50 -6.15 15.54
C SER A 74 -2.92 -5.57 15.38
N GLY A 75 -3.75 -6.15 14.52
CA GLY A 75 -5.16 -5.76 14.33
C GLY A 75 -5.74 -6.26 13.01
N SER A 76 -6.92 -5.74 12.65
CA SER A 76 -7.57 -5.93 11.36
C SER A 76 -7.08 -4.92 10.31
N LEU A 77 -7.37 -5.17 9.03
CA LEU A 77 -7.15 -4.17 7.97
C LEU A 77 -7.85 -2.83 8.27
N GLU A 78 -9.06 -2.87 8.83
CA GLU A 78 -9.80 -1.65 9.20
C GLU A 78 -9.09 -0.85 10.31
N ASP A 79 -8.48 -1.54 11.29
CA ASP A 79 -7.67 -0.90 12.33
C ASP A 79 -6.45 -0.18 11.75
N LEU A 80 -5.77 -0.79 10.76
CA LEU A 80 -4.67 -0.13 10.04
C LEU A 80 -5.17 1.13 9.34
N VAL A 81 -6.26 1.02 8.57
CA VAL A 81 -6.83 2.14 7.80
C VAL A 81 -7.15 3.33 8.70
N GLN A 82 -7.77 3.10 9.85
CA GLN A 82 -8.13 4.19 10.77
C GLN A 82 -6.89 4.92 11.33
N LYS A 83 -5.80 4.20 11.58
CA LYS A 83 -4.54 4.74 12.13
C LYS A 83 -3.71 5.52 11.10
N CYS A 84 -3.92 5.29 9.81
CA CYS A 84 -3.14 5.92 8.73
C CYS A 84 -3.75 7.24 8.23
N ASP A 85 -2.94 8.08 7.63
CA ASP A 85 -3.37 9.24 6.83
C ASP A 85 -3.60 8.83 5.36
N ILE A 86 -2.76 7.92 4.85
CA ILE A 86 -2.80 7.41 3.47
C ILE A 86 -2.46 5.92 3.41
N ILE A 87 -3.06 5.23 2.45
CA ILE A 87 -2.79 3.82 2.16
C ILE A 87 -2.08 3.65 0.82
N LEU A 88 -1.02 2.87 0.79
CA LEU A 88 -0.41 2.37 -0.44
C LEU A 88 -0.96 0.96 -0.69
N ASP A 89 -1.92 0.85 -1.59
CA ASP A 89 -2.54 -0.42 -1.94
C ASP A 89 -1.74 -1.08 -3.07
N ALA A 90 -1.12 -2.21 -2.72
CA ALA A 90 -0.33 -3.09 -3.56
C ALA A 90 -0.95 -4.49 -3.67
N THR A 91 -2.27 -4.59 -3.48
CA THR A 91 -3.00 -5.85 -3.65
C THR A 91 -3.10 -6.25 -5.12
N SER A 92 -3.46 -7.51 -5.34
CA SER A 92 -3.70 -8.05 -6.69
C SER A 92 -4.82 -7.29 -7.40
N ALA A 93 -4.73 -7.22 -8.73
CA ALA A 93 -5.70 -6.51 -9.56
C ALA A 93 -7.15 -6.93 -9.26
N GLY A 94 -8.02 -5.94 -9.04
CA GLY A 94 -9.44 -6.11 -8.71
C GLY A 94 -9.72 -6.17 -7.21
N VAL A 95 -8.71 -6.34 -6.35
CA VAL A 95 -8.86 -6.25 -4.89
C VAL A 95 -8.85 -4.80 -4.43
N GLY A 96 -8.04 -3.95 -5.06
CA GLY A 96 -7.93 -2.53 -4.70
C GLY A 96 -9.27 -1.80 -4.80
N LEU A 97 -10.11 -2.13 -5.78
CA LEU A 97 -11.44 -1.53 -5.92
C LEU A 97 -12.35 -1.86 -4.73
N LYS A 98 -12.28 -3.08 -4.20
CA LYS A 98 -13.05 -3.48 -3.01
C LYS A 98 -12.51 -2.78 -1.76
N ASN A 99 -11.18 -2.69 -1.64
CA ASN A 99 -10.55 -1.99 -0.52
C ASN A 99 -10.85 -0.48 -0.54
N LYS A 100 -11.03 0.12 -1.72
CA LYS A 100 -11.37 1.54 -1.87
C LYS A 100 -12.64 1.91 -1.09
N GLU A 101 -13.65 1.05 -1.06
CA GLU A 101 -14.87 1.27 -0.28
C GLU A 101 -14.56 1.45 1.22
N LEU A 102 -13.62 0.66 1.75
CA LEU A 102 -13.13 0.79 3.13
C LEU A 102 -12.37 2.10 3.34
N TYR A 103 -11.55 2.50 2.38
CA TYR A 103 -10.79 3.75 2.46
C TYR A 103 -11.72 4.98 2.41
N GLU A 104 -12.73 4.95 1.55
CA GLU A 104 -13.78 5.97 1.45
C GLU A 104 -14.60 6.09 2.73
N LYS A 105 -15.03 4.95 3.30
CA LYS A 105 -15.73 4.89 4.59
C LYS A 105 -15.00 5.66 5.70
N HIS A 106 -13.67 5.51 5.75
CA HIS A 106 -12.81 6.16 6.75
C HIS A 106 -12.18 7.47 6.29
N LYS A 107 -12.57 7.98 5.11
CA LYS A 107 -12.07 9.23 4.50
C LYS A 107 -10.54 9.24 4.40
N LYS A 108 -9.94 8.10 4.06
CA LYS A 108 -8.50 7.93 3.91
C LYS A 108 -8.11 8.03 2.44
N LYS A 109 -6.96 8.65 2.21
CA LYS A 109 -6.38 8.72 0.87
C LYS A 109 -5.77 7.37 0.49
N ALA A 110 -5.69 7.07 -0.80
CA ALA A 110 -5.02 5.86 -1.26
C ALA A 110 -4.31 6.00 -2.60
N VAL A 111 -3.23 5.25 -2.77
CA VAL A 111 -2.49 5.09 -4.02
C VAL A 111 -2.58 3.63 -4.46
N PHE A 112 -3.05 3.40 -5.67
CA PHE A 112 -3.27 2.07 -6.24
C PHE A 112 -2.25 1.74 -7.34
N GLN A 113 -1.93 0.46 -7.53
CA GLN A 113 -1.01 0.02 -8.60
C GLN A 113 -1.69 0.02 -9.98
N GLY A 114 -0.86 -0.02 -11.03
CA GLY A 114 -1.33 0.05 -12.41
C GLY A 114 -2.18 -1.12 -12.91
N GLY A 115 -2.22 -2.24 -12.17
CA GLY A 115 -3.05 -3.40 -12.51
C GLY A 115 -4.56 -3.18 -12.32
N GLU A 116 -4.96 -2.15 -11.58
CA GLU A 116 -6.37 -1.83 -11.35
C GLU A 116 -7.06 -1.26 -12.58
N LYS A 117 -8.38 -1.38 -12.69
CA LYS A 117 -9.14 -0.71 -13.76
C LYS A 117 -9.16 0.81 -13.54
N ASN A 118 -9.31 1.57 -14.63
CA ASN A 118 -9.25 3.05 -14.57
C ASN A 118 -10.32 3.69 -13.67
N ALA A 119 -11.44 3.00 -13.41
CA ALA A 119 -12.50 3.49 -12.52
C ALA A 119 -12.06 3.70 -11.05
N ILE A 120 -10.87 3.23 -10.66
CA ILE A 120 -10.41 3.31 -9.26
C ILE A 120 -9.93 4.71 -8.86
N ALA A 121 -9.48 5.54 -9.80
CA ALA A 121 -9.02 6.90 -9.53
C ALA A 121 -9.13 7.77 -10.79
N ASP A 122 -9.45 9.05 -10.58
CA ASP A 122 -9.58 10.03 -11.67
C ASP A 122 -8.21 10.45 -12.25
N VAL A 123 -7.13 10.25 -11.49
CA VAL A 123 -5.77 10.61 -11.88
C VAL A 123 -4.92 9.36 -12.08
N PHE A 124 -4.55 9.14 -13.35
CA PHE A 124 -3.48 8.24 -13.73
C PHE A 124 -2.14 8.95 -13.55
N PHE A 125 -1.39 8.53 -12.53
CA PHE A 125 -0.30 9.29 -11.94
C PHE A 125 1.07 8.71 -12.30
N HIS A 126 1.98 9.60 -12.65
CA HIS A 126 3.40 9.36 -12.81
C HIS A 126 4.18 10.55 -12.24
N GLY A 127 4.92 10.33 -11.15
CA GLY A 127 5.54 11.42 -10.39
C GLY A 127 6.57 12.27 -11.15
N TYR A 128 7.11 11.77 -12.27
CA TYR A 128 8.02 12.57 -13.12
C TYR A 128 7.28 13.37 -14.19
N ALA A 129 6.16 12.84 -14.72
CA ALA A 129 5.53 13.38 -15.92
C ALA A 129 4.28 14.22 -15.62
N ASN A 130 3.63 14.03 -14.47
CA ASN A 130 2.41 14.75 -14.13
C ASN A 130 2.18 14.95 -12.63
N TYR A 131 3.25 15.23 -11.87
CA TYR A 131 3.21 15.40 -10.42
C TYR A 131 2.08 16.33 -9.94
N GLU A 132 1.93 17.48 -10.60
CA GLU A 132 0.98 18.54 -10.27
C GLU A 132 -0.46 18.05 -10.32
N ARG A 133 -0.76 17.08 -11.21
CA ARG A 133 -2.11 16.49 -11.31
C ARG A 133 -2.47 15.63 -10.11
N GLY A 134 -1.48 15.09 -9.41
CA GLY A 134 -1.70 14.30 -8.19
C GLY A 134 -1.86 15.14 -6.93
N VAL A 135 -1.43 16.40 -6.96
CA VAL A 135 -1.52 17.30 -5.80
C VAL A 135 -2.99 17.53 -5.43
N GLY A 136 -3.30 17.41 -4.14
CA GLY A 136 -4.65 17.62 -3.61
C GLY A 136 -5.61 16.43 -3.79
N GLN A 137 -5.28 15.46 -4.63
CA GLN A 137 -6.15 14.31 -4.88
C GLN A 137 -6.23 13.36 -3.68
N SER A 138 -7.35 12.64 -3.59
CA SER A 138 -7.57 11.61 -2.57
C SER A 138 -7.17 10.22 -3.05
N TYR A 139 -7.30 9.97 -4.36
CA TYR A 139 -7.02 8.67 -4.95
C TYR A 139 -6.14 8.85 -6.19
N LEU A 140 -5.05 8.09 -6.23
CA LEU A 140 -4.14 8.06 -7.38
C LEU A 140 -4.03 6.62 -7.88
N LYS A 141 -3.99 6.44 -9.20
CA LYS A 141 -3.63 5.17 -9.81
C LYS A 141 -2.28 5.32 -10.50
N LEU A 142 -1.28 4.56 -10.05
CA LEU A 142 0.05 4.55 -10.67
C LEU A 142 0.01 3.90 -12.06
N THR A 143 0.97 4.26 -12.90
CA THR A 143 1.17 3.54 -14.17
C THR A 143 1.81 2.17 -13.95
N SER A 144 1.70 1.27 -14.92
CA SER A 144 2.35 -0.05 -14.85
C SER A 144 3.88 0.07 -14.92
N CYS A 145 4.60 -1.01 -14.60
CA CYS A 145 6.07 -1.04 -14.68
C CYS A 145 6.60 -0.68 -16.09
N ASN A 146 6.01 -1.26 -17.14
CA ASN A 146 6.40 -0.97 -18.52
C ASN A 146 6.02 0.45 -18.93
N THR A 147 4.83 0.92 -18.54
CA THR A 147 4.38 2.29 -18.83
C THR A 147 5.27 3.32 -18.14
N THR A 148 5.66 3.08 -16.89
CA THR A 148 6.62 3.92 -16.14
C THR A 148 7.97 3.98 -16.87
N GLY A 149 8.50 2.83 -17.29
CA GLY A 149 9.77 2.75 -18.01
C GLY A 149 9.75 3.53 -19.32
N LEU A 150 8.66 3.39 -20.10
CA LEU A 150 8.50 4.10 -21.37
C LEU A 150 8.34 5.60 -21.16
N ILE A 151 7.49 6.04 -20.23
CA ILE A 151 7.27 7.47 -19.96
C ILE A 151 8.59 8.14 -19.61
N ARG A 152 9.39 7.56 -18.70
CA ARG A 152 10.68 8.14 -18.32
C ARG A 152 11.66 8.29 -19.48
N ALA A 153 11.63 7.36 -20.43
CA ALA A 153 12.50 7.39 -21.59
C ALA A 153 12.04 8.39 -22.66
N VAL A 154 10.73 8.64 -22.78
CA VAL A 154 10.18 9.56 -23.79
C VAL A 154 10.14 10.99 -23.27
N ASP A 155 9.77 11.19 -22.00
CA ASP A 155 9.60 12.51 -21.38
C ASP A 155 10.91 13.32 -21.30
N CYS A 156 12.09 12.69 -21.45
CA CYS A 156 13.36 13.41 -21.55
C CYS A 156 13.66 13.97 -22.95
N PHE A 157 12.84 13.65 -23.96
CA PHE A 157 12.97 14.12 -25.33
C PHE A 157 11.92 15.17 -25.73
N ASP A 158 10.87 15.36 -24.93
CA ASP A 158 9.91 16.47 -25.04
C ASP A 158 10.35 17.66 -24.18
#